data_AF-A0AAV5QGJ7-F1
#
_entry.id   AF-A0AAV5QGJ7-F1
#
_cell.length_a   1.000
_cell.length_b   1.000
_cell.length_c   1.000
_cell.angle_alpha   90.00
_cell.angle_beta   90.00
_cell.angle_gamma   90.00
#
_symmetry.space_group_name_H-M   'P 1'
#
loop_
_entity.id
_entity.type
_entity.pdbx_description
1 polymer ?
#
loop_
_entity_poly.entity_id
_entity_poly.type
_entity_poly.pdbx_seq_one_letter_code
_entity_poly.pdbx_strand_id
1 'polypeptide(L)'
;MSNLKSLGTSLLNKINHLPKERLNYSISFKESQYERFRTLAGAPKKYVIKQKKPSVKEIIFRRLKPQDISIRPEEFSEKLSPENLKQMIHSLDNLSSNKFAQYYKVGDKLMKPSGYPDYYQRLMGEIQGTNRESWFSAFRTVVFGK
;
A
#
# COMPACT_ATOMS: atom_id res chain seq x y z
N MET A 1 -27.06 -4.52 -18.99
CA MET A 1 -26.16 -5.55 -18.38
C MET A 1 -24.79 -5.67 -19.06
N SER A 2 -24.63 -5.30 -20.34
CA SER A 2 -23.35 -5.39 -21.08
C SER A 2 -22.22 -4.51 -20.51
N ASN A 3 -22.55 -3.31 -20.04
CA ASN A 3 -21.56 -2.33 -19.55
C ASN A 3 -20.88 -2.75 -18.24
N LEU A 4 -21.61 -3.33 -17.28
CA LEU A 4 -21.01 -3.78 -16.02
C LEU A 4 -20.06 -4.97 -16.22
N LYS A 5 -20.42 -5.87 -17.14
CA LYS A 5 -19.57 -7.02 -17.47
C LYS A 5 -18.26 -6.57 -18.14
N SER A 6 -18.32 -5.62 -19.09
CA SER A 6 -17.12 -5.09 -19.74
C SER A 6 -16.22 -4.29 -18.79
N LEU A 7 -16.81 -3.55 -17.84
CA LEU A 7 -16.05 -2.89 -16.78
C LEU A 7 -15.43 -3.93 -15.83
N GLY A 8 -16.17 -4.98 -15.47
CA GLY A 8 -15.66 -6.09 -14.66
C GLY A 8 -14.50 -6.83 -15.31
N THR A 9 -14.55 -7.09 -16.63
CA THR A 9 -13.43 -7.72 -17.35
C THR A 9 -12.22 -6.81 -17.41
N SER A 10 -12.41 -5.51 -17.69
CA SER A 10 -11.32 -4.52 -17.67
C SER A 10 -10.65 -4.44 -16.29
N LEU A 11 -11.46 -4.40 -15.22
CA LEU A 11 -10.97 -4.39 -13.85
C LEU A 11 -10.15 -5.65 -13.52
N LEU A 12 -10.66 -6.83 -13.85
CA LEU A 12 -9.91 -8.09 -13.64
C LEU A 12 -8.61 -8.15 -14.44
N ASN A 13 -8.59 -7.62 -15.66
CA ASN A 13 -7.38 -7.55 -16.46
C ASN A 13 -6.32 -6.70 -15.75
N LYS A 14 -6.70 -5.54 -15.20
CA LYS A 14 -5.77 -4.71 -14.42
C LYS A 14 -5.30 -5.41 -13.14
N ILE A 15 -6.21 -6.03 -12.38
CA ILE A 15 -5.85 -6.80 -11.18
C ILE A 15 -4.85 -7.91 -11.53
N ASN A 16 -5.03 -8.62 -12.65
CA ASN A 16 -4.13 -9.69 -13.08
C ASN A 16 -2.73 -9.19 -13.46
N HIS A 17 -2.57 -7.93 -13.86
CA HIS A 17 -1.26 -7.33 -14.15
C HIS A 17 -0.55 -6.79 -12.90
N LEU A 18 -1.21 -6.74 -11.74
CA LEU A 18 -0.54 -6.31 -10.51
C LEU A 18 0.59 -7.29 -10.13
N PRO A 19 1.74 -6.78 -9.65
CA PRO A 19 2.80 -7.63 -9.14
C PRO A 19 2.34 -8.38 -7.89
N LYS A 20 3.00 -9.49 -7.58
CA LYS A 20 2.77 -10.20 -6.32
C LYS A 20 3.22 -9.33 -5.15
N GLU A 21 2.48 -9.36 -4.05
CA GLU A 21 2.83 -8.61 -2.85
C GLU A 21 4.16 -9.12 -2.26
N ARG A 22 4.96 -8.20 -1.72
CA ARG A 22 6.25 -8.51 -1.08
C ARG A 22 6.10 -9.17 0.29
N LEU A 23 4.97 -8.91 0.96
CA LEU A 23 4.71 -9.39 2.31
C LEU A 23 3.90 -10.69 2.23
N ASN A 24 4.37 -11.70 2.96
CA ASN A 24 3.73 -13.01 3.01
C ASN A 24 2.48 -12.95 3.91
N TYR A 25 1.41 -12.34 3.39
CA TYR A 25 0.12 -12.33 4.06
C TYR A 25 -0.59 -13.68 3.95
N SER A 26 -1.54 -13.92 4.85
CA SER A 26 -2.45 -15.07 4.77
C SER A 26 -3.35 -15.03 3.53
N ILE A 27 -3.55 -13.84 2.94
CA ILE A 27 -4.38 -13.60 1.77
C ILE A 27 -3.70 -12.54 0.89
N SER A 28 -3.52 -12.81 -0.39
CA SER A 28 -3.05 -11.82 -1.37
C SER A 28 -4.20 -10.86 -1.74
N PHE A 29 -3.91 -9.57 -1.84
CA PHE A 29 -4.87 -8.57 -2.31
C PHE A 29 -5.31 -8.91 -3.73
N LYS A 30 -4.36 -9.23 -4.61
CA LYS A 30 -4.64 -9.63 -5.99
C LYS A 30 -5.63 -10.80 -6.06
N GLU A 31 -5.40 -11.83 -5.26
CA GLU A 31 -6.27 -13.02 -5.19
C GLU A 31 -7.66 -12.68 -4.65
N SER A 32 -7.72 -11.92 -3.55
CA SER A 32 -8.97 -11.48 -2.94
C SER A 32 -9.81 -10.63 -3.89
N GLN A 33 -9.20 -9.69 -4.60
CA GLN A 33 -9.92 -8.82 -5.54
C GLN A 33 -10.34 -9.59 -6.78
N TYR A 34 -9.53 -10.53 -7.28
CA TYR A 34 -9.94 -11.40 -8.38
C TYR A 34 -11.20 -12.18 -8.02
N GLU A 35 -11.22 -12.83 -6.85
CA GLU A 35 -12.38 -13.59 -6.40
C GLU A 35 -13.62 -12.71 -6.16
N ARG A 36 -13.43 -11.46 -5.75
CA ARG A 36 -14.52 -10.48 -5.59
C ARG A 36 -15.18 -10.13 -6.93
N PHE A 37 -14.40 -9.86 -7.98
CA PHE A 37 -14.91 -9.33 -9.25
C PHE A 37 -15.10 -10.38 -10.36
N ARG A 38 -14.69 -11.65 -10.14
CA ARG A 38 -14.85 -12.71 -11.15
C ARG A 38 -16.29 -12.95 -11.59
N THR A 39 -17.24 -12.89 -10.67
CA THR A 39 -18.67 -13.14 -10.97
C THR A 39 -19.22 -12.09 -11.91
N LEU A 40 -18.81 -10.83 -11.72
CA LEU A 40 -19.22 -9.69 -12.55
C LEU A 40 -18.65 -9.77 -13.97
N ALA A 41 -17.42 -10.24 -14.11
CA ALA A 41 -16.79 -10.45 -15.40
C ALA A 41 -17.24 -11.75 -16.11
N GLY A 42 -17.88 -12.68 -15.38
CA GLY A 42 -18.13 -14.03 -15.86
C GLY A 42 -16.86 -14.88 -15.96
N ALA A 43 -15.86 -14.61 -15.11
CA ALA A 43 -14.60 -15.34 -15.07
C ALA A 43 -14.68 -16.58 -14.14
N PRO A 44 -13.95 -17.66 -14.46
CA PRO A 44 -13.93 -18.85 -13.62
C PRO A 44 -13.26 -18.55 -12.26
N LYS A 45 -13.55 -19.41 -11.27
CA LYS A 45 -12.81 -19.39 -10.00
C LYS A 45 -11.36 -19.79 -10.27
N LYS A 46 -10.41 -19.01 -9.77
CA LYS A 46 -8.97 -19.24 -10.01
C LYS A 46 -8.22 -19.50 -8.73
N TYR A 47 -8.60 -18.83 -7.63
CA TYR A 47 -7.87 -18.91 -6.37
C TYR A 47 -8.70 -19.63 -5.31
N VAL A 48 -8.02 -20.44 -4.50
CA VAL A 48 -8.59 -21.04 -3.29
C VAL A 48 -8.01 -20.28 -2.10
N ILE A 49 -8.77 -19.31 -1.60
CA ILE A 49 -8.36 -18.53 -0.43
C ILE A 49 -8.42 -19.45 0.79
N LYS A 50 -7.26 -19.95 1.22
CA LYS A 50 -7.12 -20.74 2.46
C LYS A 50 -7.18 -19.76 3.63
N GLN A 51 -8.31 -19.69 4.31
CA GLN A 51 -8.41 -18.93 5.55
C GLN A 51 -7.53 -19.61 6.63
N LYS A 52 -6.33 -19.08 6.83
CA LYS A 52 -5.50 -19.49 7.97
C LYS A 52 -6.13 -18.87 9.21
N LYS A 53 -6.66 -19.70 10.11
CA LYS A 53 -7.19 -19.22 11.40
C LYS A 53 -6.07 -18.45 12.12
N PRO A 54 -6.30 -17.21 12.56
CA PRO A 54 -5.25 -16.44 13.25
C PRO A 54 -4.78 -17.21 14.48
N SER A 55 -3.47 -17.27 14.69
CA SER A 55 -2.91 -17.84 15.91
C SER A 55 -3.31 -16.96 17.08
N VAL A 56 -3.70 -17.56 18.22
CA VAL A 56 -4.10 -16.82 19.44
C VAL A 56 -3.02 -15.81 19.89
N LYS A 57 -1.75 -16.06 19.57
CA LYS A 57 -0.63 -15.15 19.84
C LYS A 57 -0.59 -13.89 18.96
N GLU A 58 -1.21 -13.93 17.78
CA GLU A 58 -1.37 -12.77 16.88
C GLU A 58 -2.62 -11.96 17.24
N ILE A 59 -3.55 -12.55 18.00
CA ILE A 59 -4.68 -11.86 18.65
C ILE A 59 -4.18 -11.12 19.91
N ILE A 60 -3.03 -10.44 19.81
CA ILE A 60 -2.69 -9.32 20.71
C ILE A 60 -3.10 -8.05 19.96
N PHE A 61 -4.36 -8.02 19.51
CA PHE A 61 -4.97 -6.76 19.13
C PHE A 61 -5.26 -6.01 20.41
N ARG A 62 -4.81 -4.75 20.45
CA ARG A 62 -5.25 -3.71 21.38
C ARG A 62 -6.69 -3.99 21.81
N ARG A 63 -6.96 -3.97 23.12
CA ARG A 63 -8.33 -3.88 23.65
C ARG A 63 -8.96 -2.57 23.19
N LEU A 64 -9.29 -2.47 21.90
CA LEU A 64 -10.20 -1.47 21.39
C LEU A 64 -11.53 -1.80 22.03
N LYS A 65 -12.07 -0.85 22.79
CA LYS A 65 -13.37 -1.07 23.42
C LYS A 65 -14.40 -1.21 22.30
N PRO A 66 -15.42 -2.06 22.45
CA PRO A 66 -16.46 -2.23 21.43
C PRO A 66 -17.18 -0.92 21.04
N GLN A 67 -17.00 0.16 21.82
CA GLN A 67 -17.52 1.49 21.53
C GLN A 67 -16.71 2.29 20.51
N ASP A 68 -15.43 1.96 20.25
CA ASP A 68 -14.56 2.72 19.36
C ASP A 68 -14.68 2.32 17.87
N ILE A 69 -15.39 1.23 17.57
CA ILE A 69 -15.60 0.72 16.20
C ILE A 69 -17.10 0.71 15.90
N SER A 70 -17.71 1.89 15.90
CA SER A 70 -19.04 2.11 15.32
C SER A 70 -18.92 2.19 13.78
N ILE A 71 -18.43 1.13 13.13
CA ILE A 71 -18.59 0.99 11.68
C ILE A 71 -19.88 0.22 11.49
N ARG A 72 -20.96 0.92 11.15
CA ARG A 72 -22.23 0.26 10.82
C ARG A 72 -21.98 -0.59 9.56
N PRO A 73 -22.15 -1.91 9.60
CA PRO A 73 -21.88 -2.79 8.45
C PRO A 73 -22.73 -2.42 7.22
N GLU A 74 -23.84 -1.71 7.42
CA GLU A 74 -24.73 -1.22 6.36
C GLU A 74 -24.10 -0.11 5.49
N GLU A 75 -23.17 0.69 6.02
CA GLU A 75 -22.48 1.77 5.28
C GLU A 75 -21.47 1.23 4.26
N PHE A 76 -21.00 -0.01 4.46
CA PHE A 76 -20.08 -0.71 3.55
C PHE A 76 -20.77 -1.53 2.46
N SER A 77 -22.09 -1.37 2.28
CA SER A 77 -22.77 -1.88 1.09
C SER A 77 -22.42 -1.00 -0.12
N GLU A 78 -21.17 -1.12 -0.61
CA GLU A 78 -20.76 -0.52 -1.87
C GLU A 78 -21.72 -1.00 -2.97
N LYS A 79 -22.72 -0.18 -3.30
CA LYS A 79 -23.57 -0.43 -4.46
C LYS A 79 -22.65 -0.47 -5.67
N LEU A 80 -22.70 -1.59 -6.38
CA LEU A 80 -21.83 -1.88 -7.50
C LEU A 80 -22.28 -1.06 -8.71
N SER A 81 -21.99 0.24 -8.65
CA SER A 81 -22.29 1.23 -9.68
C SER A 81 -21.21 1.20 -10.77
N PRO A 82 -21.57 1.43 -12.05
CA PRO A 82 -20.59 1.59 -13.12
C PRO A 82 -19.58 2.71 -12.85
N GLU A 83 -19.97 3.77 -12.14
CA GLU A 83 -19.08 4.88 -11.78
C GLU A 83 -18.00 4.43 -10.80
N ASN A 84 -18.39 3.67 -9.77
CA ASN A 84 -17.45 3.11 -8.78
C ASN A 84 -16.45 2.17 -9.46
N LEU A 85 -16.90 1.33 -10.40
CA LEU A 85 -16.01 0.46 -11.17
C LEU A 85 -15.00 1.27 -12.01
N LYS A 86 -15.45 2.33 -12.67
CA LYS A 86 -14.55 3.22 -13.42
C LYS A 86 -13.53 3.89 -12.50
N GLN A 87 -13.96 4.35 -11.32
CA GLN A 87 -13.07 4.95 -10.33
C GLN A 87 -12.04 3.94 -9.83
N MET A 88 -12.43 2.70 -9.55
CA MET A 88 -11.52 1.62 -9.17
C MET A 88 -10.48 1.33 -10.26
N ILE A 89 -10.91 1.26 -11.53
CA ILE A 89 -10.04 1.09 -12.69
C ILE A 89 -9.02 2.22 -12.78
N HIS A 90 -9.47 3.48 -12.66
CA HIS A 90 -8.61 4.66 -12.68
C HIS A 90 -7.60 4.67 -11.51
N SER A 91 -8.04 4.26 -10.31
CA SER A 91 -7.15 4.14 -9.15
C SER A 91 -6.07 3.09 -9.37
N LEU A 92 -6.40 1.93 -9.97
CA LEU A 92 -5.42 0.92 -10.32
C LEU A 92 -4.42 1.42 -11.38
N ASP A 93 -4.86 2.24 -12.33
CA ASP A 93 -3.96 2.87 -13.31
C ASP A 93 -3.01 3.87 -12.69
N ASN A 94 -3.49 4.69 -11.74
CA ASN A 94 -2.62 5.61 -11.01
C ASN A 94 -1.58 4.86 -10.16
N LEU A 95 -1.97 3.73 -9.58
CA LEU A 95 -1.07 2.87 -8.81
C LEU A 95 -0.03 2.20 -9.71
N SER A 96 -0.44 1.61 -10.83
CA SER A 96 0.46 0.89 -11.73
C SER A 96 1.42 1.82 -12.49
N SER A 97 0.99 3.03 -12.80
CA SER A 97 1.83 4.05 -13.45
C SER A 97 2.83 4.72 -12.52
N ASN A 98 2.85 4.39 -11.23
CA ASN A 98 3.65 5.08 -10.21
C ASN A 98 3.43 6.61 -10.22
N LYS A 99 2.24 7.09 -10.63
CA LYS A 99 1.95 8.52 -10.83
C LYS A 99 2.31 9.36 -9.61
N PHE A 100 1.94 8.91 -8.41
CA PHE A 100 2.23 9.64 -7.18
C PHE A 100 3.70 9.61 -6.78
N ALA A 101 4.42 8.51 -7.05
CA ALA A 101 5.86 8.47 -6.84
C ALA A 101 6.60 9.43 -7.80
N GLN A 102 6.07 9.62 -9.02
CA GLN A 102 6.60 10.59 -9.97
C GLN A 102 6.22 12.03 -9.61
N TYR A 103 5.00 12.26 -9.12
CA TYR A 103 4.50 13.57 -8.74
C TYR A 103 5.20 14.11 -7.49
N TYR A 104 5.43 13.25 -6.50
CA TYR A 104 6.15 13.58 -5.27
C TYR A 104 7.58 13.03 -5.31
N LYS A 105 8.28 13.23 -6.44
CA LYS A 105 9.70 12.87 -6.52
C LYS A 105 10.46 13.58 -5.40
N VAL A 106 11.17 12.78 -4.61
CA VAL A 106 12.01 13.29 -3.54
C VAL A 106 13.22 13.95 -4.19
N GLY A 107 13.11 15.25 -4.46
CA GLY A 107 14.16 16.03 -5.10
C GLY A 107 15.27 16.41 -4.13
N ASP A 108 16.33 17.01 -4.68
CA ASP A 108 17.51 17.45 -3.92
C ASP A 108 17.15 18.38 -2.77
N LYS A 109 16.09 19.17 -2.87
CA LYS A 109 15.63 20.04 -1.78
C LYS A 109 15.24 19.26 -0.51
N LEU A 110 14.69 18.06 -0.64
CA LEU A 110 14.31 17.21 0.49
C LEU A 110 15.49 16.36 0.96
N MET A 111 16.35 15.90 0.05
CA MET A 111 17.53 15.10 0.40
C MET A 111 18.67 15.96 0.96
N LYS A 112 18.80 17.20 0.49
CA LYS A 112 19.86 18.15 0.84
C LYS A 112 19.22 19.50 1.19
N PRO A 113 18.59 19.61 2.37
CA PRO A 113 17.99 20.87 2.79
C PRO A 113 19.09 21.93 2.94
N SER A 114 18.78 23.19 2.66
CA SER A 114 19.76 24.29 2.66
C SER A 114 20.46 24.49 4.01
N GLY A 115 19.80 24.16 5.12
CA GLY A 115 20.37 24.26 6.46
C GLY A 115 21.34 23.14 6.84
N TYR A 116 21.22 21.96 6.23
CA TYR A 116 22.13 20.84 6.50
C TYR A 116 22.24 19.89 5.29
N PRO A 117 23.02 20.25 4.25
CA PRO A 117 23.05 19.55 2.97
C PRO A 117 23.65 18.15 3.05
N ASP A 118 24.55 17.91 4.01
CA ASP A 118 25.27 16.64 4.15
C ASP A 118 24.54 15.63 5.05
N TYR A 119 23.42 16.04 5.69
CA TYR A 119 22.66 15.22 6.64
C TYR A 119 22.29 13.85 6.10
N TYR A 120 21.75 13.83 4.89
CA TYR A 120 21.21 12.63 4.29
C TYR A 120 22.32 11.65 3.90
N GLN A 121 23.44 12.16 3.37
CA GLN A 121 24.61 11.34 3.04
C GLN A 121 25.21 10.70 4.29
N ARG A 122 25.25 11.45 5.40
CA ARG A 122 25.67 10.96 6.71
C ARG A 122 24.78 9.81 7.21
N LEU A 123 23.46 10.03 7.25
CA LEU A 123 22.50 8.99 7.65
C LEU A 123 22.59 7.74 6.78
N MET A 124 22.74 7.91 5.46
CA MET A 124 22.89 6.78 4.54
C MET A 124 24.21 6.04 4.76
N GLY A 125 25.30 6.75 5.03
CA GLY A 125 26.59 6.15 5.37
C GLY A 125 26.59 5.39 6.70
N GLU A 126 25.84 5.87 7.70
CA GLU A 126 25.63 5.15 8.96
C GLU A 126 24.83 3.85 8.75
N ILE A 127 23.72 3.91 8.00
CA ILE A 127 22.88 2.74 7.70
C ILE A 127 23.65 1.69 6.90
N GLN A 128 24.45 2.13 5.93
CA GLN A 128 25.28 1.26 5.09
C GLN A 128 26.56 0.79 5.79
N GLY A 129 26.89 1.35 6.96
CA GLY A 129 28.02 0.97 7.78
C GLY A 129 29.38 1.52 7.33
N THR A 130 29.39 2.47 6.38
CA THR A 130 30.64 3.04 5.83
C THR A 130 31.22 4.15 6.71
N ASN A 131 30.38 4.94 7.38
CA ASN A 131 30.80 6.07 8.22
C ASN A 131 30.12 5.98 9.59
N ARG A 132 30.77 5.31 10.56
CA ARG A 132 30.35 5.35 11.97
C ARG A 132 30.91 6.60 12.63
N GLU A 133 30.07 7.62 12.79
CA GLU A 133 30.40 8.76 13.62
C GLU A 133 30.37 8.37 15.11
N SER A 134 31.29 8.95 15.89
CA SER A 134 31.28 8.78 17.35
C SER A 134 30.17 9.62 17.95
N TRP A 135 29.59 9.20 19.08
CA TRP A 135 28.49 9.91 19.74
C TRP A 135 28.82 11.39 20.01
N PHE A 136 30.10 11.71 20.24
CA PHE A 136 30.58 13.07 20.44
C PHE A 136 30.58 13.92 19.15
N SER A 137 30.92 13.34 17.99
CA SER A 137 30.89 14.06 16.72
C SER A 137 29.45 14.35 16.31
N ALA A 138 28.55 13.38 16.46
CA ALA A 138 27.12 13.58 16.20
C ALA A 138 26.52 14.71 17.06
N PHE A 139 26.88 14.79 18.35
CA PHE A 139 26.42 15.86 19.23
C PHE A 139 26.96 17.23 18.80
N ARG A 140 28.25 17.32 18.46
CA ARG A 140 28.87 18.56 17.96
C ARG A 140 28.19 19.04 16.68
N THR A 141 27.92 18.14 15.75
CA THR A 141 27.27 18.47 14.48
C THR A 141 25.85 18.99 14.65
N VAL A 142 25.07 18.45 15.59
CA VAL A 142 23.71 18.97 15.89
C VAL A 142 23.77 20.38 16.50
N VAL A 143 24.75 20.66 17.35
CA VAL A 143 24.88 21.96 18.03
C VAL A 143 25.51 23.03 17.14
N PHE A 144 26.46 22.66 16.27
CA PHE A 144 27.25 23.61 15.47
C PHE A 144 26.94 23.61 13.98
N GLY A 145 26.10 22.69 13.48
CA GLY A 145 25.76 22.57 12.05
C GLY A 145 26.93 22.14 11.15
N LYS A 146 28.04 21.70 11.76
CA LYS A 146 29.26 21.17 11.14
C LYS A 146 29.80 20.04 12.00
#